data_AF-A0A8I2CV41-F1
#
_entry.id   AF-A0A8I2CV41-F1
#
_cell.length_a   1.000
_cell.length_b   1.000
_cell.length_c   1.000
_cell.angle_alpha   90.00
_cell.angle_beta   90.00
_cell.angle_gamma   90.00
#
_symmetry.space_group_name_H-M   'P 1'
#
loop_
_entity.id
_entity.type
_entity.pdbx_description
1 polymer ?
#
loop_
_entity_poly.entity_id
_entity_poly.type
_entity_poly.pdbx_seq_one_letter_code
_entity_poly.pdbx_strand_id
1 'polypeptide(L)'
;MSITVQPSRVRVAVPSAMPLSLGREFALARRDWIRSHLERMGSLHRTWVETMTGLPSLDDPAAARQKIIKRLKELSERYAMPYRRVSVRRQRTRWGSCGMHGSISLNINLARLPSELMDYVILHELLHTRVRGHGREFWQRLDMLVGDARALRKELGRYSIMLE
;
A
#
# COMPACT_ATOMS: atom_id res chain seq x y z
N MET A 1 -11.41 1.92 -23.90
CA MET A 1 -11.40 0.66 -23.15
C MET A 1 -10.16 0.63 -22.26
N SER A 2 -10.21 -0.04 -21.12
CA SER A 2 -9.03 -0.23 -20.26
C SER A 2 -8.90 -1.69 -19.84
N ILE A 3 -7.69 -2.12 -19.49
CA ILE A 3 -7.42 -3.47 -18.99
C ILE A 3 -6.72 -3.37 -17.64
N THR A 4 -7.18 -4.18 -16.69
CA THR A 4 -6.60 -4.29 -15.35
C THR A 4 -6.24 -5.74 -15.11
N VAL A 5 -4.95 -6.02 -14.91
CA VAL A 5 -4.45 -7.36 -14.60
C VAL A 5 -4.32 -7.50 -13.09
N GLN A 6 -4.92 -8.53 -12.52
CA GLN A 6 -4.82 -8.91 -11.12
C GLN A 6 -4.32 -10.36 -11.04
N PRO A 7 -3.73 -10.81 -9.90
CA PRO A 7 -3.12 -12.14 -9.82
C PRO A 7 -4.08 -13.29 -10.16
N SER A 8 -5.38 -13.13 -9.87
CA SER A 8 -6.40 -14.15 -10.09
C SER A 8 -7.40 -13.81 -11.21
N ARG A 9 -7.32 -12.62 -11.82
CA ARG A 9 -8.26 -12.22 -12.89
C ARG A 9 -7.74 -11.08 -13.75
N VAL A 10 -8.19 -11.04 -15.00
CA VAL A 10 -8.02 -9.90 -15.90
C VAL A 10 -9.38 -9.26 -16.10
N ARG A 11 -9.49 -7.95 -15.85
CA ARG A 11 -10.72 -7.17 -16.07
C ARG A 11 -10.53 -6.26 -17.28
N VAL A 12 -11.49 -6.25 -18.19
CA VAL A 12 -11.56 -5.31 -19.31
C VAL A 12 -12.76 -4.40 -19.10
N ALA A 13 -12.55 -3.09 -19.14
CA ALA A 13 -13.63 -2.11 -19.10
C ALA A 13 -13.96 -1.64 -20.52
N VAL A 14 -15.22 -1.82 -20.90
CA VAL A 14 -15.78 -1.47 -22.22
C VAL A 14 -16.81 -0.36 -22.03
N PRO A 15 -16.78 0.74 -22.83
CA PRO A 15 -17.84 1.75 -22.81
C PRO A 15 -19.21 1.11 -23.06
N SER A 16 -20.25 1.57 -22.36
CA SER A 16 -21.60 0.98 -22.44
C SER A 16 -22.20 1.01 -23.85
N ALA A 17 -21.79 1.97 -24.69
CA ALA A 17 -22.22 2.08 -26.08
C ALA A 17 -21.56 1.07 -27.04
N MET A 18 -20.64 0.22 -26.55
CA MET A 18 -19.88 -0.71 -27.38
C MET A 18 -20.18 -2.18 -27.01
N PRO A 19 -20.23 -3.09 -28.00
CA PRO A 19 -20.38 -4.52 -27.75
C PRO A 19 -19.27 -5.10 -26.86
N LEU A 20 -19.61 -6.07 -26.01
CA LEU A 20 -18.64 -6.80 -25.17
C LEU A 20 -17.60 -7.59 -26.00
N SER A 21 -17.94 -7.99 -27.23
CA SER A 21 -17.02 -8.68 -28.16
C SER A 21 -15.76 -7.88 -28.43
N LEU A 22 -15.88 -6.56 -28.61
CA LEU A 22 -14.73 -5.66 -28.76
C LEU A 22 -13.82 -5.67 -27.53
N GLY A 23 -14.38 -5.84 -26.32
CA GLY A 23 -13.60 -6.03 -25.11
C GLY A 23 -12.76 -7.31 -25.14
N ARG A 24 -13.32 -8.41 -25.67
CA ARG A 24 -12.60 -9.68 -25.86
C ARG A 24 -11.48 -9.53 -26.88
N GLU A 25 -11.77 -8.92 -28.04
CA GLU A 25 -10.78 -8.66 -29.08
C GLU A 25 -9.64 -7.76 -28.56
N PHE A 26 -9.99 -6.69 -27.83
CA PHE A 26 -9.04 -5.77 -27.20
C PHE A 26 -8.10 -6.48 -26.22
N ALA A 27 -8.60 -7.48 -25.47
CA ALA A 27 -7.79 -8.30 -24.58
C ALA A 27 -6.90 -9.29 -25.33
N LEU A 28 -7.44 -9.96 -26.36
CA LEU A 28 -6.68 -10.90 -27.19
C LEU A 28 -5.53 -10.20 -27.93
N ALA A 29 -5.77 -9.00 -28.45
CA ALA A 29 -4.74 -8.16 -29.05
C ALA A 29 -3.63 -7.76 -28.06
N ARG A 30 -3.88 -7.84 -26.75
CA ARG A 30 -2.91 -7.57 -25.67
C ARG A 30 -2.44 -8.83 -24.95
N ARG A 31 -2.70 -10.04 -25.48
CA ARG A 31 -2.45 -11.31 -24.78
C ARG A 31 -1.01 -11.44 -24.26
N ASP A 32 -0.02 -11.01 -25.04
CA ASP A 32 1.38 -11.18 -24.69
C ASP A 32 1.77 -10.18 -23.59
N TRP A 33 1.28 -8.94 -23.67
CA TRP A 33 1.40 -7.97 -22.59
C TRP A 33 0.72 -8.46 -21.29
N ILE A 34 -0.49 -9.05 -21.39
CA ILE A 34 -1.20 -9.62 -20.23
C ILE A 34 -0.37 -10.76 -19.62
N ARG A 35 0.16 -11.67 -20.44
CA ARG A 35 0.97 -12.80 -20.00
C ARG A 35 2.23 -12.33 -19.27
N SER A 36 3.01 -11.45 -19.89
CA SER A 36 4.21 -10.89 -19.27
C SER A 36 3.88 -10.15 -17.96
N HIS A 37 2.73 -9.49 -17.89
CA HIS A 37 2.29 -8.84 -16.66
C HIS A 37 1.96 -9.86 -15.55
N LEU A 38 1.27 -10.96 -15.87
CA LEU A 38 0.98 -12.05 -14.92
C LEU A 38 2.25 -12.76 -14.44
N GLU A 39 3.20 -13.04 -15.35
CA GLU A 39 4.49 -13.63 -15.01
C GLU A 39 5.29 -12.72 -14.07
N ARG A 40 5.35 -11.42 -14.39
CA ARG A 40 5.98 -10.41 -13.53
C ARG A 40 5.31 -10.36 -12.15
N MET A 41 3.97 -10.36 -12.09
CA MET A 41 3.23 -10.39 -10.83
C MET A 41 3.49 -11.67 -10.03
N GLY A 42 3.57 -12.82 -10.71
CA GLY A 42 3.91 -14.10 -10.09
C GLY A 42 5.32 -14.11 -9.49
N SER A 43 6.30 -13.55 -10.22
CA SER A 43 7.66 -13.38 -9.70
C SER A 43 7.71 -12.45 -8.50
N LEU A 44 7.07 -11.28 -8.58
CA LEU A 44 6.97 -10.33 -7.47
C LEU A 44 6.28 -10.94 -6.25
N HIS A 45 5.22 -11.74 -6.46
CA HIS A 45 4.54 -12.44 -5.38
C HIS A 45 5.46 -13.45 -4.68
N ARG A 46 6.23 -14.24 -5.43
CA ARG A 46 7.20 -15.18 -4.84
C ARG A 46 8.27 -14.46 -4.01
N THR A 47 8.91 -13.44 -4.58
CA THR A 47 9.90 -12.63 -3.86
C THR A 47 9.29 -11.96 -2.63
N TRP A 48 8.04 -11.50 -2.72
CA TRP A 48 7.31 -10.96 -1.58
C TRP A 48 7.04 -12.01 -0.51
N VAL A 49 6.57 -13.21 -0.88
CA VAL A 49 6.36 -14.31 0.07
C VAL A 49 7.69 -14.61 0.77
N GLU A 50 8.78 -14.77 0.04
CA GLU A 50 10.12 -15.02 0.57
C GLU A 50 10.58 -13.93 1.55
N THR A 51 10.45 -12.66 1.15
CA THR A 51 10.78 -11.50 1.99
C THR A 51 9.92 -11.49 3.26
N MET A 52 8.60 -11.70 3.12
CA MET A 52 7.68 -11.74 4.25
C MET A 52 7.87 -12.97 5.13
N THR A 53 8.37 -14.09 4.62
CA THR A 53 8.73 -15.25 5.44
C THR A 53 10.04 -15.04 6.20
N GLY A 54 10.96 -14.23 5.65
CA GLY A 54 12.21 -13.85 6.32
C GLY A 54 12.04 -12.81 7.44
N LEU A 55 10.90 -12.10 7.47
CA LEU A 55 10.59 -11.17 8.57
C LEU A 55 10.18 -11.93 9.84
N PRO A 56 10.44 -11.36 11.05
CA PRO A 56 10.00 -11.95 12.31
C PRO A 56 8.54 -12.38 12.28
N SER A 57 8.22 -13.53 12.86
CA SER A 57 6.86 -14.04 12.96
C SER A 57 5.95 -13.09 13.76
N LEU A 58 4.65 -13.15 13.48
CA LEU A 58 3.63 -12.43 14.25
C LEU A 58 2.98 -13.40 15.23
N ASP A 59 3.75 -13.84 16.21
CA ASP A 59 3.31 -14.86 17.18
C ASP A 59 2.24 -14.32 18.14
N ASP A 60 2.32 -13.02 18.45
CA ASP A 60 1.30 -12.30 19.20
C ASP A 60 0.68 -11.16 18.37
N PRO A 61 -0.43 -11.43 17.65
CA PRO A 61 -1.16 -10.42 16.91
C PRO A 61 -1.73 -9.29 17.78
N ALA A 62 -2.01 -9.54 19.06
CA ALA A 62 -2.55 -8.52 19.97
C ALA A 62 -1.45 -7.53 20.36
N ALA A 63 -0.27 -8.01 20.77
CA ALA A 63 0.89 -7.17 21.02
C ALA A 63 1.32 -6.40 19.78
N ALA A 64 1.32 -7.03 18.59
CA ALA A 64 1.62 -6.35 17.33
C ALA A 64 0.65 -5.20 17.04
N ARG A 65 -0.65 -5.39 17.26
CA ARG A 65 -1.66 -4.33 17.13
C ARG A 65 -1.40 -3.20 18.12
N GLN A 66 -1.13 -3.53 19.37
CA GLN A 66 -0.86 -2.54 20.42
C GLN A 66 0.40 -1.73 20.11
N LYS A 67 1.48 -2.36 19.64
CA LYS A 67 2.71 -1.70 19.18
C LYS A 67 2.42 -0.66 18.10
N ILE A 68 1.67 -1.03 17.06
CA ILE A 68 1.31 -0.14 15.95
C ILE A 68 0.43 1.02 16.44
N ILE A 69 -0.61 0.73 17.25
CA ILE A 69 -1.54 1.75 17.76
C ILE A 69 -0.81 2.73 18.68
N LYS A 70 0.06 2.23 19.57
CA LYS A 70 0.90 3.07 20.44
C LYS A 70 1.79 3.99 19.59
N ARG A 71 2.48 3.44 18.59
CA ARG A 71 3.36 4.23 17.73
C ARG A 71 2.61 5.29 16.91
N LEU A 72 1.43 4.94 16.38
CA LEU A 72 0.54 5.89 15.71
C LEU A 72 0.17 7.06 16.63
N LYS A 73 -0.19 6.77 17.89
CA LYS A 73 -0.53 7.80 18.87
C LYS A 73 0.65 8.72 19.17
N GLU A 74 1.83 8.15 19.42
CA GLU A 74 3.06 8.91 19.68
C GLU A 74 3.39 9.88 18.53
N LEU A 75 3.31 9.41 17.28
CA LEU A 75 3.61 10.23 16.10
C LEU A 75 2.50 11.27 15.83
N SER A 76 1.24 10.89 16.04
CA SER A 76 0.10 11.81 15.97
C SER A 76 0.26 12.98 16.94
N GLU A 77 0.68 12.70 18.18
CA GLU A 77 0.90 13.72 19.21
C GLU A 77 2.13 14.57 18.90
N ARG A 78 3.26 13.94 18.57
CA ARG A 78 4.52 14.61 18.24
C ARG A 78 4.38 15.65 17.12
N TYR A 79 3.61 15.32 16.09
CA TYR A 79 3.46 16.18 14.91
C TYR A 79 2.10 16.89 14.85
N ALA A 80 1.32 16.84 15.93
CA ALA A 80 -0.01 17.44 16.03
C ALA A 80 -0.94 17.07 14.84
N MET A 81 -0.95 15.81 14.41
CA MET A 81 -1.79 15.32 13.31
C MET A 81 -2.91 14.42 13.84
N PRO A 82 -4.05 14.99 14.29
CA PRO A 82 -5.12 14.19 14.88
C PRO A 82 -5.79 13.29 13.84
N TYR A 83 -6.20 12.10 14.27
CA TYR A 83 -6.98 11.15 13.47
C TYR A 83 -8.26 10.76 14.21
N ARG A 84 -9.30 10.36 13.48
CA ARG A 84 -10.63 10.06 14.05
C ARG A 84 -10.67 8.69 14.72
N ARG A 85 -10.12 7.69 14.05
CA ARG A 85 -10.05 6.30 14.53
C ARG A 85 -9.00 5.53 13.76
N VAL A 86 -8.49 4.47 14.37
CA VAL A 86 -7.56 3.53 13.74
C VAL A 86 -8.16 2.12 13.69
N SER A 87 -7.92 1.40 12.61
CA SER A 87 -8.08 -0.06 12.58
C SER A 87 -6.81 -0.72 12.08
N VAL A 88 -6.35 -1.77 12.76
CA VAL A 88 -5.23 -2.58 12.30
C VAL A 88 -5.79 -3.84 11.64
N ARG A 89 -5.37 -4.18 10.43
CA ARG A 89 -5.96 -5.30 9.66
C ARG A 89 -4.87 -6.05 8.90
N ARG A 90 -5.12 -7.31 8.53
CA ARG A 90 -4.21 -8.08 7.67
C ARG A 90 -4.60 -7.87 6.21
N GLN A 91 -4.18 -6.74 5.64
CA GLN A 91 -4.50 -6.36 4.27
C GLN A 91 -3.52 -7.04 3.30
N ARG A 92 -4.01 -7.43 2.10
CA ARG A 92 -3.19 -8.17 1.11
C ARG A 92 -2.34 -7.26 0.22
N THR A 93 -2.76 -6.02 -0.01
CA THR A 93 -2.23 -5.18 -1.10
C THR A 93 -1.73 -3.81 -0.70
N ARG A 94 -1.86 -3.42 0.58
CA ARG A 94 -1.49 -2.08 1.06
C ARG A 94 -0.96 -2.11 2.48
N TRP A 95 -0.15 -1.11 2.80
CA TRP A 95 0.43 -0.90 4.13
C TRP A 95 -0.44 -0.02 5.02
N GLY A 96 -1.14 0.94 4.43
CA GLY A 96 -2.03 1.85 5.13
C GLY A 96 -3.15 2.38 4.24
N SER A 97 -4.05 3.15 4.83
CA SER A 97 -4.94 4.07 4.10
C SER A 97 -5.62 5.05 5.06
N CYS A 98 -5.82 6.29 4.63
CA CYS A 98 -6.54 7.31 5.37
C CYS A 98 -7.81 7.75 4.61
N GLY A 99 -8.98 7.54 5.23
CA GLY A 99 -10.27 7.97 4.68
C GLY A 99 -10.47 9.49 4.71
N MET A 100 -11.48 9.99 4.00
CA MET A 100 -11.81 11.42 3.94
C MET A 100 -12.09 12.06 5.31
N HIS A 101 -12.57 11.29 6.29
CA HIS A 101 -12.85 11.77 7.65
C HIS A 101 -11.75 11.41 8.66
N GLY A 102 -10.51 11.19 8.21
CA GLY A 102 -9.37 10.90 9.08
C GLY A 102 -9.43 9.54 9.78
N SER A 103 -10.17 8.57 9.22
CA SER A 103 -10.13 7.18 9.68
C SER A 103 -8.95 6.47 9.04
N ILE A 104 -8.02 5.99 9.85
CA ILE A 104 -6.79 5.32 9.40
C ILE A 104 -6.96 3.80 9.47
N SER A 105 -6.52 3.09 8.44
CA SER A 105 -6.34 1.64 8.43
C SER A 105 -4.86 1.34 8.28
N LEU A 106 -4.30 0.47 9.11
CA LEU A 106 -2.89 0.06 9.05
C LEU A 106 -2.77 -1.45 8.91
N ASN A 107 -1.74 -1.91 8.20
CA ASN A 107 -1.46 -3.33 8.06
C ASN A 107 -0.76 -3.88 9.32
N ILE A 108 -1.22 -5.01 9.86
CA ILE A 108 -0.58 -5.64 11.02
C ILE A 108 0.88 -6.04 10.76
N ASN A 109 1.24 -6.29 9.49
CA ASN A 109 2.61 -6.63 9.12
C ASN A 109 3.60 -5.47 9.35
N LEU A 110 3.14 -4.23 9.58
CA LEU A 110 4.02 -3.12 9.95
C LEU A 110 4.85 -3.43 11.21
N ALA A 111 4.30 -4.20 12.15
CA ALA A 111 5.01 -4.59 13.37
C ALA A 111 6.28 -5.41 13.12
N ARG A 112 6.39 -6.01 11.92
CA ARG A 112 7.49 -6.85 11.46
C ARG A 112 8.55 -6.09 10.66
N LEU A 113 8.25 -4.87 10.22
CA LEU A 113 9.18 -4.05 9.45
C LEU A 113 10.22 -3.39 10.38
N PRO A 114 11.37 -2.96 9.84
CA PRO A 114 12.22 -1.97 10.48
C PRO A 114 11.40 -0.77 10.99
N SER A 115 11.80 -0.19 12.13
CA SER A 115 11.09 0.90 12.80
C SER A 115 10.86 2.10 11.89
N GLU A 116 11.84 2.41 11.06
CA GLU A 116 11.86 3.57 10.16
C GLU A 116 10.80 3.42 9.07
N LEU A 117 10.60 2.20 8.56
CA LEU A 117 9.58 1.91 7.55
C LEU A 117 8.17 1.89 8.14
N MET A 118 8.02 1.40 9.38
CA MET A 118 6.76 1.51 10.11
C MET A 118 6.38 2.97 10.35
N ASP A 119 7.33 3.78 10.81
CA ASP A 119 7.13 5.22 11.03
C ASP A 119 6.81 5.94 9.73
N TYR A 120 7.52 5.63 8.65
CA TYR A 120 7.25 6.16 7.31
C TYR A 120 5.79 5.93 6.90
N VAL A 121 5.28 4.69 7.01
CA VAL A 121 3.88 4.38 6.65
C VAL A 121 2.91 5.11 7.59
N ILE A 122 3.17 5.12 8.89
CA ILE A 122 2.30 5.78 9.85
C ILE A 122 2.22 7.29 9.56
N LEU A 123 3.36 7.94 9.31
CA LEU A 123 3.43 9.38 9.00
C LEU A 123 2.80 9.69 7.65
N HIS A 124 2.93 8.81 6.67
CA HIS A 124 2.23 8.90 5.40
C HIS A 124 0.70 8.99 5.61
N GLU A 125 0.14 8.07 6.40
CA GLU A 125 -1.30 8.05 6.66
C GLU A 125 -1.78 9.21 7.54
N LEU A 126 -0.97 9.61 8.53
CA LEU A 126 -1.25 10.80 9.34
C LEU A 126 -1.23 12.07 8.49
N LEU A 127 -0.28 12.21 7.57
CA LEU A 127 -0.18 13.38 6.70
C LEU A 127 -1.41 13.52 5.79
N HIS A 128 -2.04 12.41 5.41
CA HIS A 128 -3.32 12.44 4.69
C HIS A 128 -4.49 13.08 5.45
N THR A 129 -4.37 13.29 6.76
CA THR A 129 -5.33 14.09 7.54
C THR A 129 -5.22 15.59 7.25
N ARG A 130 -4.08 16.04 6.72
CA ARG A 130 -3.76 17.45 6.42
C ARG A 130 -3.70 17.73 4.92
N VAL A 131 -3.09 16.84 4.14
CA VAL A 131 -2.87 17.02 2.69
C VAL A 131 -3.42 15.81 1.94
N ARG A 132 -4.33 16.06 1.01
CA ARG A 132 -4.96 15.02 0.18
C ARG A 132 -4.14 14.79 -1.09
N GLY A 133 -4.06 13.51 -1.49
CA GLY A 133 -3.27 13.08 -2.64
C GLY A 133 -1.76 13.15 -2.40
N HIS A 134 -0.99 12.79 -3.43
CA HIS A 134 0.47 12.67 -3.38
C HIS A 134 1.15 13.72 -4.27
N GLY A 135 0.64 14.95 -4.24
CA GLY A 135 1.22 16.09 -4.97
C GLY A 135 2.54 16.57 -4.37
N ARG A 136 3.11 17.63 -4.96
CA ARG A 136 4.39 18.22 -4.51
C ARG A 136 4.39 18.56 -3.02
N GLU A 137 3.32 19.18 -2.53
CA GLU A 137 3.17 19.56 -1.13
C GLU A 137 3.25 18.35 -0.19
N PHE A 138 2.58 17.25 -0.56
CA PHE A 138 2.59 16.03 0.24
C PHE A 138 4.01 15.49 0.40
N TRP A 139 4.75 15.35 -0.70
CA TRP A 139 6.11 14.82 -0.65
C TRP A 139 7.06 15.73 0.10
N GLN A 140 6.97 17.05 -0.08
CA GLN A 140 7.80 18.00 0.68
C GLN A 140 7.57 17.89 2.18
N ARG A 141 6.30 17.84 2.61
CA ARG A 141 5.96 17.69 4.04
C ARG A 141 6.38 16.33 4.58
N LEU A 142 6.21 15.25 3.81
CA LEU A 142 6.63 13.93 4.25
C LEU A 142 8.16 13.87 4.41
N ASP A 143 8.91 14.44 3.46
CA ASP A 143 10.38 14.53 3.52
C ASP A 143 10.85 15.28 4.78
N MET A 144 10.20 16.39 5.13
CA MET A 144 10.48 17.12 6.38
C MET A 144 10.25 16.26 7.64
N LEU A 145 9.35 15.27 7.58
CA LEU A 145 9.06 14.39 8.72
C LEU A 145 10.03 13.20 8.83
N VAL A 146 10.55 12.72 7.69
CA VAL A 146 11.28 11.43 7.62
C VAL A 146 12.69 11.54 7.05
N GLY A 147 13.12 12.74 6.63
CA GLY A 147 14.43 13.00 6.04
C GLY A 147 14.49 12.71 4.54
N ASP A 148 14.36 11.44 4.14
CA ASP A 148 14.37 11.02 2.73
C ASP A 148 13.19 10.06 2.46
N ALA A 149 12.03 10.65 2.18
CA ALA A 149 10.81 9.90 1.91
C ALA A 149 10.93 9.03 0.65
N ARG A 150 11.77 9.44 -0.31
CA ARG A 150 11.97 8.70 -1.55
C ARG A 150 12.78 7.43 -1.33
N ALA A 151 13.84 7.50 -0.53
CA ALA A 151 14.63 6.33 -0.15
C ALA A 151 13.78 5.32 0.64
N LEU A 152 13.03 5.79 1.64
CA LEU A 152 12.15 4.93 2.44
C LEU A 152 11.04 4.29 1.60
N ARG A 153 10.45 5.02 0.63
CA ARG A 153 9.49 4.44 -0.33
C ARG A 153 10.13 3.35 -1.19
N LYS A 154 11.36 3.57 -1.67
CA LYS A 154 12.10 2.60 -2.47
C LYS A 154 12.39 1.34 -1.66
N GLU A 155 12.78 1.50 -0.41
CA GLU A 155 13.04 0.39 0.51
C GLU A 155 11.75 -0.36 0.86
N LEU A 156 10.67 0.35 1.19
CA LEU A 156 9.34 -0.24 1.43
C LEU A 156 8.84 -1.04 0.20
N GLY A 157 9.24 -0.62 -1.00
CA GLY A 157 8.97 -1.35 -2.24
C GLY A 157 9.47 -2.79 -2.25
N ARG A 158 10.51 -3.12 -1.48
CA ARG A 158 11.03 -4.49 -1.33
C ARG A 158 10.05 -5.41 -0.59
N TYR A 159 9.17 -4.84 0.23
CA TYR A 159 8.17 -5.56 1.02
C TYR A 159 6.77 -5.53 0.38
N SER A 160 6.62 -4.89 -0.79
CA SER A 160 5.31 -4.61 -1.40
C SER A 160 5.12 -5.38 -2.70
N ILE A 161 3.94 -5.98 -2.91
CA ILE A 161 3.58 -6.61 -4.20
C ILE A 161 3.20 -5.53 -5.24
N MET A 162 2.58 -4.44 -4.78
CA MET A 162 2.20 -3.29 -5.59
C MET A 162 2.61 -2.02 -4.85
N LEU A 163 3.29 -1.12 -5.56
CA LEU A 163 3.56 0.23 -5.07
C LEU A 163 2.27 1.04 -5.22
N GLU A 164 1.82 1.69 -4.14
CA GLU A 164 0.77 2.71 -4.19
C GLU A 164 1.22 3.94 -4.98
#